data_AF-A0A517XV00-F1
#
_entry.id   AF-A0A517XV00-F1
#
_cell.length_a   1.000
_cell.length_b   1.000
_cell.length_c   1.000
_cell.angle_alpha   90.00
_cell.angle_beta   90.00
_cell.angle_gamma   90.00
#
_symmetry.space_group_name_H-M   'P 1'
#
loop_
_entity.id
_entity.type
_entity.pdbx_description
1 polymer ?
#
loop_
_entity_poly.entity_id
_entity_poly.type
_entity_poly.pdbx_seq_one_letter_code
_entity_poly.pdbx_strand_id
1 'polypeptide(L)'
;MDQKYDGPAPMAELTLRGRRVTRSTVLNDWGLQLRWLVTKDGKPAATVAAPRSGDSYEHPDTTPGTYEITLQTWRYVSYAKGADGEFTASKFIPISNAVRYTI
;
A
#
# COMPACT_ATOMS: atom_id res chain seq x y z
N MET A 1 1.99 -24.45 -3.33
CA MET A 1 3.30 -23.84 -3.56
C MET A 1 3.35 -22.64 -2.65
N ASP A 2 4.14 -22.69 -1.59
CA ASP A 2 4.29 -21.56 -0.67
C ASP A 2 5.49 -20.74 -1.14
N GLN A 3 5.28 -19.45 -1.39
CA GLN A 3 6.39 -18.56 -1.71
C GLN A 3 7.17 -18.31 -0.42
N LYS A 4 8.42 -18.77 -0.39
CA LYS A 4 9.34 -18.40 0.68
C LYS A 4 9.87 -16.99 0.41
N TYR A 5 9.67 -16.12 1.38
CA TYR A 5 10.26 -14.79 1.38
C TYR A 5 11.58 -14.89 2.15
N ASP A 6 12.69 -15.00 1.43
CA ASP A 6 14.01 -14.98 2.04
C ASP A 6 14.39 -13.53 2.37
N GLY A 7 14.78 -13.28 3.62
CA GLY A 7 15.21 -11.96 4.11
C GLY A 7 14.13 -11.14 4.83
N PRO A 8 14.45 -9.89 5.22
CA PRO A 8 13.53 -9.03 5.96
C PRO A 8 12.30 -8.63 5.14
N ALA A 9 11.23 -8.21 5.83
CA ALA A 9 10.03 -7.73 5.15
C ALA A 9 10.30 -6.46 4.29
N PRO A 10 9.55 -6.25 3.21
CA PRO A 10 9.65 -5.05 2.40
C PRO A 10 9.32 -3.82 3.22
N MET A 11 10.04 -2.73 2.96
CA MET A 11 9.84 -1.47 3.68
C MET A 11 10.14 -0.26 2.79
N ALA A 12 9.36 0.81 2.97
CA ALA A 12 9.63 2.12 2.43
C ALA A 12 9.20 3.21 3.42
N GLU A 13 9.84 4.37 3.35
CA GLU A 13 9.41 5.56 4.09
C GLU A 13 8.59 6.47 3.18
N LEU A 14 7.53 7.04 3.73
CA LEU A 14 6.67 8.02 3.08
C LEU A 14 6.92 9.41 3.64
N THR A 15 6.99 10.37 2.73
CA THR A 15 7.02 11.81 3.02
C THR A 15 5.82 12.48 2.37
N LEU A 16 5.31 13.53 3.01
CA LEU A 16 4.11 14.23 2.57
C LEU A 16 4.38 15.72 2.39
N ARG A 17 3.91 16.28 1.27
CA ARG A 17 3.89 17.73 1.02
C ARG A 17 2.51 18.12 0.48
N GLY A 18 1.71 18.78 1.32
CA GLY A 18 0.30 19.00 1.02
C GLY A 18 -0.43 17.67 0.84
N ARG A 19 -1.02 17.44 -0.35
CA ARG A 19 -1.70 16.18 -0.74
C ARG A 19 -0.81 15.22 -1.53
N ARG A 20 0.45 15.59 -1.80
CA ARG A 20 1.40 14.77 -2.56
C ARG A 20 2.25 13.94 -1.61
N VAL A 21 2.14 12.62 -1.72
CA VAL A 21 3.02 11.65 -1.06
C VAL A 21 4.17 11.27 -1.98
N THR A 22 5.35 11.10 -1.41
CA THR A 22 6.53 10.53 -2.08
C THR A 22 7.09 9.41 -1.21
N ARG A 23 7.43 8.27 -1.81
CA ARG A 23 8.07 7.14 -1.13
C ARG A 23 9.58 7.10 -1.38
N SER A 24 10.32 6.52 -0.45
CA SER A 24 11.67 6.04 -0.71
C SER A 24 11.66 4.86 -1.70
N THR A 25 12.85 4.42 -2.10
CA THR A 25 13.05 3.08 -2.66
C THR A 25 12.46 2.04 -1.72
N VAL A 26 11.75 1.04 -2.28
CA VAL A 26 11.26 -0.10 -1.51
C VAL A 26 12.43 -1.05 -1.27
N LEU A 27 12.84 -1.17 -0.01
CA LEU A 27 13.87 -2.13 0.42
C LEU A 27 13.25 -3.53 0.49
N ASN A 28 14.05 -4.56 0.23
CA ASN A 28 13.64 -5.97 0.22
C ASN A 28 12.39 -6.24 -0.63
N ASP A 29 12.26 -5.53 -1.76
CA ASP A 29 11.08 -5.63 -2.61
C ASP A 29 10.92 -7.04 -3.20
N TRP A 30 9.81 -7.70 -2.88
CA TRP A 30 9.47 -9.03 -3.40
C TRP A 30 9.05 -9.03 -4.88
N GLY A 31 8.94 -7.87 -5.53
CA GLY A 31 8.51 -7.77 -6.92
C GLY A 31 7.01 -7.96 -7.13
N LEU A 32 6.24 -8.12 -6.05
CA LEU A 32 4.78 -8.30 -6.09
C LEU A 32 4.04 -6.95 -6.27
N GLN A 33 2.72 -6.99 -6.36
CA GLN A 33 1.93 -5.78 -6.60
C GLN A 33 2.14 -4.74 -5.48
N LEU A 34 2.34 -3.48 -5.85
CA LEU A 34 2.41 -2.34 -4.93
C LEU A 34 1.19 -1.44 -5.14
N ARG A 35 0.66 -0.91 -4.04
CA ARG A 35 -0.45 0.04 -4.09
C ARG A 35 -0.39 1.05 -2.94
N TRP A 36 -0.93 2.23 -3.21
CA TRP A 36 -1.32 3.20 -2.20
C TRP A 36 -2.68 2.81 -1.64
N LEU A 37 -2.79 2.72 -0.32
CA LEU A 37 -4.08 2.70 0.36
C LEU A 37 -4.32 4.08 0.95
N VAL A 38 -5.44 4.69 0.59
CA VAL A 38 -5.92 5.93 1.18
C VAL A 38 -7.13 5.59 2.05
N THR A 39 -7.08 6.01 3.31
CA THR A 39 -8.25 6.03 4.18
C THR A 39 -8.67 7.47 4.45
N LYS A 40 -9.98 7.67 4.61
CA LYS A 40 -10.60 8.91 5.03
C LYS A 40 -11.40 8.65 6.28
N ASP A 41 -11.11 9.37 7.36
CA ASP A 41 -11.75 9.22 8.66
C ASP A 41 -11.76 7.75 9.14
N GLY A 42 -10.64 7.06 8.91
CA GLY A 42 -10.43 5.65 9.27
C GLY A 42 -11.07 4.62 8.33
N LYS A 43 -11.76 5.05 7.27
CA LYS A 43 -12.41 4.15 6.29
C LYS A 43 -11.68 4.15 4.95
N PRO A 44 -11.55 3.01 4.25
CA PRO A 44 -10.96 2.98 2.91
C PRO A 44 -11.69 3.95 1.98
N ALA A 45 -10.92 4.86 1.37
CA ALA A 45 -11.42 5.86 0.43
C ALA A 45 -10.93 5.58 -1.00
N ALA A 46 -9.69 5.11 -1.16
CA ALA A 46 -9.14 4.73 -2.46
C ALA A 46 -8.04 3.69 -2.33
N THR A 47 -7.88 2.88 -3.39
CA THR A 47 -6.70 2.04 -3.61
C THR A 47 -6.15 2.32 -5.00
N VAL A 48 -4.88 2.70 -5.09
CA VAL A 48 -4.27 3.15 -6.34
C VAL A 48 -2.98 2.37 -6.59
N ALA A 49 -2.75 1.92 -7.82
CA ALA A 49 -1.49 1.26 -8.16
C ALA A 49 -0.29 2.18 -7.88
N ALA A 50 0.78 1.63 -7.28
CA ALA A 50 2.02 2.33 -7.03
C ALA A 50 3.10 1.77 -7.98
N PRO A 51 3.23 2.29 -9.21
CA PRO A 51 4.18 1.75 -10.17
C PRO A 51 5.62 1.89 -9.66
N ARG A 52 6.50 0.95 -10.02
CA ARG A 52 7.93 1.03 -9.63
C ARG A 52 8.69 2.13 -10.38
N SER A 53 8.21 2.51 -11.56
CA SER A 53 8.76 3.60 -12.38
C SER A 53 8.47 5.00 -11.82
N GLY A 54 7.61 5.14 -10.81
CA GLY A 54 7.30 6.40 -10.14
C GLY A 54 7.27 6.24 -8.62
N ASP A 55 7.64 7.28 -7.90
CA ASP A 55 7.75 7.27 -6.43
C ASP A 55 6.73 8.18 -5.74
N SER A 56 5.88 8.86 -6.49
CA SER A 56 4.95 9.84 -5.94
C SER A 56 3.53 9.65 -6.43
N TYR A 57 2.60 10.09 -5.59
CA TYR A 57 1.16 10.08 -5.84
C TYR A 57 0.56 11.33 -5.21
N GLU A 58 -0.31 12.01 -5.94
CA GLU A 58 -1.09 13.12 -5.41
C GLU A 58 -2.54 12.67 -5.26
N HIS A 59 -3.07 12.74 -4.04
CA HIS A 59 -4.44 12.31 -3.78
C HIS A 59 -5.42 13.34 -4.35
N PRO A 60 -6.29 12.96 -5.31
CA PRO A 60 -7.10 13.94 -6.04
C PRO A 60 -8.36 14.41 -5.30
N ASP A 61 -8.85 13.63 -4.32
CA ASP A 61 -10.06 14.01 -3.58
C ASP A 61 -9.73 15.11 -2.55
N THR A 62 -10.58 16.14 -2.55
CA THR A 62 -10.46 17.36 -1.73
C THR A 62 -11.66 17.57 -0.82
N THR A 63 -12.48 16.54 -0.61
CA THR A 63 -13.59 16.64 0.32
C THR A 63 -13.06 16.75 1.76
N PRO A 64 -13.69 17.54 2.65
CA PRO A 64 -13.18 17.71 4.00
C PRO A 64 -13.09 16.39 4.78
N GLY A 65 -12.06 16.25 5.60
CA GLY A 65 -11.81 15.07 6.42
C GLY A 65 -10.33 14.79 6.67
N THR A 66 -10.05 13.78 7.49
CA THR A 66 -8.67 13.35 7.77
C THR A 66 -8.30 12.18 6.87
N TYR A 67 -7.30 12.39 6.04
CA TYR A 67 -6.76 11.39 5.15
C TYR A 67 -5.50 10.77 5.72
N GLU A 68 -5.37 9.46 5.55
CA GLU A 68 -4.16 8.70 5.83
C GLU A 68 -3.77 7.90 4.59
N ILE A 69 -2.48 7.97 4.22
CA ILE A 69 -1.92 7.21 3.10
C ILE A 69 -0.84 6.26 3.61
N THR A 70 -0.92 5.01 3.17
CA THR A 70 0.10 3.97 3.38
C THR A 70 0.48 3.30 2.06
N LEU A 71 1.71 2.81 1.97
CA LEU A 71 2.14 1.93 0.87
C LEU A 71 1.93 0.48 1.29
N GLN A 72 1.36 -0.31 0.40
CA GLN A 72 1.12 -1.74 0.60
C GLN A 72 1.78 -2.57 -0.49
N THR A 73 2.19 -3.79 -0.12
CA THR A 73 2.57 -4.83 -1.08
C THR A 73 1.65 -6.04 -0.94
N TRP A 74 1.41 -6.75 -2.04
CA TRP A 74 0.74 -8.04 -1.98
C TRP A 74 1.67 -9.07 -1.35
N ARG A 75 1.18 -9.75 -0.30
CA ARG A 75 1.82 -10.92 0.28
C ARG A 75 1.05 -12.15 -0.16
N TYR A 76 1.68 -12.94 -1.01
CA TYR A 76 1.22 -14.28 -1.36
C TYR A 76 1.59 -15.27 -0.25
N VAL A 77 0.60 -15.98 0.28
CA VAL A 77 0.83 -17.01 1.30
C VAL A 77 0.53 -18.38 0.72
N SER A 78 -0.65 -18.55 0.13
CA SER A 78 -1.06 -19.79 -0.52
C SER A 78 -2.12 -19.54 -1.60
N TYR A 79 -2.38 -20.57 -2.41
CA TYR A 79 -3.45 -20.56 -3.41
C TYR A 79 -4.84 -20.91 -2.83
N ALA A 80 -4.97 -21.04 -1.51
CA ALA A 80 -6.26 -21.33 -0.89
C ALA A 80 -7.26 -20.21 -1.22
N LYS A 81 -8.42 -20.61 -1.77
CA LYS A 81 -9.47 -19.69 -2.20
C LYS A 81 -10.79 -20.01 -1.51
N GLY A 82 -11.57 -18.97 -1.23
CA GLY A 82 -12.93 -19.08 -0.72
C GLY A 82 -13.93 -19.49 -1.80
N ALA A 83 -15.19 -19.64 -1.41
CA ALA A 83 -16.29 -19.93 -2.35
C ALA A 83 -16.51 -18.81 -3.38
N ASP A 84 -16.06 -17.59 -3.06
CA ASP A 84 -16.04 -16.40 -3.92
C ASP A 84 -14.85 -16.38 -4.91
N GLY A 85 -13.93 -17.34 -4.81
CA GLY A 85 -12.73 -17.39 -5.64
C GLY A 85 -11.60 -16.46 -5.19
N GLU A 86 -11.78 -15.74 -4.08
CA GLU A 86 -10.78 -14.84 -3.50
C GLU A 86 -9.77 -15.60 -2.65
N PHE A 87 -8.53 -15.10 -2.61
CA PHE A 87 -7.50 -15.71 -1.76
C PHE A 87 -7.84 -15.52 -0.28
N THR A 88 -7.81 -16.60 0.50
CA THR A 88 -8.16 -16.52 1.93
C THR A 88 -6.97 -16.15 2.82
N ALA A 89 -5.75 -16.49 2.42
CA ALA A 89 -4.53 -16.23 3.18
C ALA A 89 -3.66 -15.10 2.61
N SER A 90 -3.70 -14.92 1.29
CA SER A 90 -2.91 -13.91 0.60
C SER A 90 -3.61 -12.55 0.67
N LYS A 91 -2.87 -11.49 0.99
CA LYS A 91 -3.45 -10.15 1.22
C LYS A 91 -2.43 -9.05 1.00
N PHE A 92 -2.92 -7.83 0.82
CA PHE A 92 -2.08 -6.64 0.92
C PHE A 92 -1.68 -6.38 2.37
N ILE A 93 -0.40 -6.11 2.60
CA ILE A 93 0.15 -5.72 3.88
C ILE A 93 0.79 -4.32 3.78
N PRO A 94 0.69 -3.48 4.82
CA PRO A 94 1.41 -2.21 4.86
C PRO A 94 2.91 -2.46 4.95
N ILE A 95 3.67 -1.64 4.23
CA ILE A 95 5.14 -1.70 4.17
C ILE A 95 5.78 -0.33 4.41
N SER A 96 5.04 0.60 5.01
CA SER A 96 5.53 1.95 5.27
C SER A 96 4.96 2.55 6.55
N ASN A 97 5.53 3.68 6.99
CA ASN A 97 4.82 4.58 7.88
C ASN A 97 3.54 5.10 7.21
N ALA A 98 2.58 5.49 8.05
CA ALA A 98 1.40 6.23 7.63
C ALA A 98 1.72 7.72 7.59
N VAL A 99 1.29 8.40 6.53
CA VAL A 99 1.30 9.88 6.45
C VAL A 99 -0.12 10.40 6.46
N ARG A 100 -0.33 11.54 7.11
CA ARG A 100 -1.66 12.10 7.34
C ARG A 100 -1.73 13.57 6.96
N TYR A 101 -2.88 13.98 6.42
CA TYR A 101 -3.25 15.38 6.25
C TYR A 101 -4.75 15.53 6.45
N THR A 102 -5.16 16.76 6.72
CA THR A 102 -6.56 17.15 6.83
C THR A 102 -6.85 18.17 5.74
N ILE A 103 -8.03 18.04 5.15
CA ILE A 103 -8.65 19.05 4.28
C ILE A 103 -9.84 19.62 5.02
#